data_AF-A0AAD7FWD6-F1
#
_entry.id   AF-A0AAD7FWD6-F1
#
_cell.length_a   1.000
_cell.length_b   1.000
_cell.length_c   1.000
_cell.angle_alpha   90.00
_cell.angle_beta   90.00
_cell.angle_gamma   90.00
#
_symmetry.space_group_name_H-M   'P 1'
#
loop_
_entity.id
_entity.type
_entity.pdbx_description
1 polymer ?
#
loop_
_entity_poly.entity_id
_entity_poly.type
_entity_poly.pdbx_seq_one_letter_code
_entity_poly.pdbx_strand_id
1 'polypeptide(L)'
;MSYSNPDSKAAQLRATDRAHVVAIDTQIHELQERIRVLQTEREPCQQRLDAYRYPVLTLPNEITSGIFLHFIPPYPACPPLRGIASPTSLTHICRKWREIALTSPRLWRAFCTGYTAHHLAPSPHAPIYWQHVQLDLAADDVALINGPMPLLESLCLDVDFDYTHPATTARDFPRLRSVALYGGIHGNWLPISQLTSLTFQDVEPTNYYLPILQEAVNLVRLHLIDCDTDVPPQTNVKLDQLQTLVLVRPYEDVEGAACQIVMKPALAD
;
A
#
# COMPACT_ATOMS: atom_id res chain seq x y z
N MET A 1 54.92 -6.40 52.43
CA MET A 1 54.02 -7.15 51.54
C MET A 1 53.06 -7.95 52.41
N SER A 2 51.87 -7.42 52.68
CA SER A 2 50.91 -8.07 53.58
C SER A 2 50.15 -9.17 52.83
N TYR A 3 50.41 -10.43 53.19
CA TYR A 3 49.72 -11.61 52.68
C TYR A 3 48.27 -11.61 53.18
N SER A 4 47.34 -11.30 52.29
CA SER A 4 45.91 -11.43 52.56
C SER A 4 45.55 -12.92 52.51
N ASN A 5 45.17 -13.49 53.66
CA ASN A 5 44.85 -14.92 53.82
C ASN A 5 43.65 -15.30 52.93
N PRO A 6 43.80 -16.22 51.96
CA PRO A 6 42.75 -16.59 51.01
C PRO A 6 41.47 -17.15 51.68
N ASP A 7 41.61 -17.84 52.82
CA ASP A 7 40.45 -18.39 53.55
C ASP A 7 39.57 -17.31 54.19
N SER A 8 40.19 -16.18 54.59
CA SER A 8 39.48 -15.03 55.16
C SER A 8 38.64 -14.31 54.10
N LYS A 9 39.19 -14.13 52.88
CA LYS A 9 38.44 -13.55 51.75
C LYS A 9 37.25 -14.43 51.33
N ALA A 10 37.43 -15.74 51.29
CA ALA A 10 36.35 -16.67 50.94
C ALA A 10 35.25 -16.75 52.01
N ALA A 11 35.59 -16.59 53.29
CA ALA A 11 34.61 -16.49 54.38
C ALA A 11 33.83 -15.16 54.33
N GLN A 12 34.52 -14.05 54.08
CA GLN A 12 33.91 -12.72 53.93
C GLN A 12 32.92 -12.69 52.76
N LEU A 13 33.30 -13.25 51.60
CA LEU A 13 32.45 -13.30 50.41
C LEU A 13 31.15 -14.07 50.68
N ARG A 14 31.23 -15.26 51.29
CA ARG A 14 30.06 -16.06 51.66
C ARG A 14 29.12 -15.35 52.63
N ALA A 15 29.67 -14.56 53.56
CA ALA A 15 28.86 -13.79 54.49
C ALA A 15 28.12 -12.64 53.79
N THR A 16 28.80 -11.94 52.88
CA THR A 16 28.20 -10.89 52.04
C THR A 16 27.08 -11.47 51.15
N ASP A 17 27.32 -12.60 50.50
CA ASP A 17 26.34 -13.26 49.64
C ASP A 17 25.10 -13.69 50.43
N ARG A 18 25.27 -14.25 51.64
CA ARG A 18 24.14 -14.60 52.52
C ARG A 18 23.31 -13.38 52.93
N ALA A 19 23.97 -12.28 53.29
CA ALA A 19 23.26 -11.05 53.63
C ALA A 19 22.50 -10.48 52.42
N HIS A 20 23.08 -10.58 51.23
CA HIS A 20 22.45 -10.14 49.99
C HIS A 20 21.23 -11.00 49.63
N VAL A 21 21.32 -12.33 49.78
CA VAL A 21 20.17 -13.23 49.56
C VAL A 21 19.02 -12.91 50.51
N VAL A 22 19.30 -12.69 51.81
CA VAL A 22 18.26 -12.31 52.77
C VAL A 22 17.60 -10.97 52.40
N ALA A 23 18.38 -10.01 51.93
CA ALA A 23 17.85 -8.73 51.46
C ALA A 23 16.95 -8.91 50.23
N ILE A 24 17.36 -9.74 49.26
CA ILE A 24 16.55 -10.08 48.08
C ILE A 24 15.27 -10.80 48.49
N ASP A 25 15.33 -11.78 49.38
CA ASP A 25 14.16 -12.52 49.84
C ASP A 25 13.14 -11.61 50.53
N THR A 26 13.64 -10.63 51.30
CA THR A 26 12.79 -9.60 51.91
C THR A 26 12.09 -8.75 50.85
N GLN A 27 12.82 -8.31 49.82
CA GLN A 27 12.25 -7.56 48.70
C GLN A 27 11.24 -8.39 47.89
N ILE A 28 11.51 -9.68 47.67
CA ILE A 28 10.59 -10.60 47.00
C ILE A 28 9.28 -10.67 47.79
N HIS A 29 9.36 -10.84 49.11
CA HIS A 29 8.20 -10.91 49.97
C HIS A 29 7.37 -9.60 49.92
N GLU A 30 8.04 -8.45 50.01
CA GLU A 30 7.37 -7.14 49.89
C GLU A 30 6.68 -6.94 48.55
N LEU A 31 7.34 -7.31 47.44
CA LEU A 31 6.76 -7.23 46.10
C LEU A 31 5.60 -8.21 45.92
N GLN A 32 5.68 -9.41 46.48
CA GLN A 32 4.60 -10.40 46.46
C GLN A 32 3.35 -9.88 47.19
N GLU A 33 3.52 -9.28 48.37
CA GLU A 33 2.41 -8.64 49.08
C GLU A 33 1.82 -7.47 48.26
N ARG A 34 2.67 -6.68 47.60
CA ARG A 34 2.19 -5.60 46.74
C ARG A 34 1.41 -6.12 45.54
N ILE A 35 1.87 -7.20 44.90
CA ILE A 35 1.16 -7.87 43.79
C ILE A 35 -0.19 -8.38 44.29
N ARG A 36 -0.23 -9.01 45.47
CA ARG A 36 -1.46 -9.55 46.05
C ARG A 36 -2.51 -8.46 46.30
N VAL A 37 -2.11 -7.33 46.87
CA VAL A 37 -2.99 -6.18 47.09
C VAL A 37 -3.54 -5.67 45.76
N LEU A 38 -2.68 -5.42 44.77
CA LEU A 38 -3.09 -4.93 43.45
C LEU A 38 -3.99 -5.91 42.70
N GLN A 39 -3.78 -7.23 42.86
CA GLN A 39 -4.66 -8.26 42.29
C GLN A 39 -6.06 -8.20 42.91
N THR A 40 -6.14 -8.03 44.23
CA THR A 40 -7.42 -7.91 44.96
C THR A 40 -8.19 -6.66 44.54
N GLU A 41 -7.48 -5.54 44.29
CA GLU A 41 -8.10 -4.31 43.76
C GLU A 41 -8.54 -4.45 42.29
N ARG A 42 -7.76 -5.20 41.49
CA ARG A 42 -8.07 -5.45 40.07
C ARG A 42 -9.31 -6.32 39.91
N GLU A 43 -9.49 -7.34 40.74
CA GLU A 43 -10.54 -8.35 40.62
C GLU A 43 -11.96 -7.78 40.44
N PRO A 44 -12.46 -6.87 41.30
CA PRO A 44 -13.79 -6.29 41.13
C PRO A 44 -13.90 -5.42 39.88
N CYS A 45 -12.81 -4.76 39.47
CA CYS A 45 -12.79 -3.97 38.24
C CYS A 45 -12.89 -4.88 37.01
N GLN A 46 -12.17 -6.00 37.02
CA GLN A 46 -12.23 -7.00 35.95
C GLN A 46 -13.61 -7.65 35.86
N GLN A 47 -14.21 -8.02 36.99
CA GLN A 47 -15.56 -8.60 37.03
C GLN A 47 -16.62 -7.66 36.43
N ARG A 48 -16.53 -6.34 36.72
CA ARG A 48 -17.42 -5.34 36.10
C ARG A 48 -17.20 -5.25 34.59
N LEU A 49 -15.94 -5.31 34.14
CA LEU A 49 -15.62 -5.28 32.71
C LEU A 49 -16.14 -6.51 31.97
N ASP A 50 -16.00 -7.70 32.58
CA ASP A 50 -16.46 -8.96 32.00
C ASP A 50 -18.00 -9.05 31.90
N ALA A 51 -18.72 -8.33 32.78
CA ALA A 51 -20.17 -8.20 32.70
C ALA A 51 -20.65 -7.37 31.50
N TYR A 52 -19.81 -6.47 30.98
CA TYR A 52 -20.16 -5.72 29.77
C TYR A 52 -20.03 -6.61 28.54
N ARG A 53 -21.16 -6.85 27.87
CA ARG A 53 -21.11 -7.37 26.50
C ARG A 53 -20.73 -6.24 25.56
N TYR A 54 -19.53 -6.32 25.02
CA TYR A 54 -19.11 -5.47 23.90
C TYR A 54 -19.64 -6.11 22.61
N PRO A 55 -20.75 -5.60 22.03
CA PRO A 55 -21.44 -6.31 20.96
C PRO A 55 -20.51 -6.57 19.78
N VAL A 56 -19.65 -5.61 19.47
CA VAL A 56 -18.70 -5.66 18.36
C VAL A 56 -17.57 -6.70 18.54
N LEU A 57 -17.33 -7.17 19.78
CA LEU A 57 -16.40 -8.27 20.06
C LEU A 57 -17.10 -9.63 20.05
N THR A 58 -18.43 -9.67 20.10
CA THR A 58 -19.24 -10.89 20.09
C THR A 58 -19.81 -11.24 18.72
N LEU A 59 -19.72 -10.34 17.75
CA LEU A 59 -20.17 -10.60 16.39
C LEU A 59 -19.35 -11.71 15.71
N PRO A 60 -20.00 -12.52 14.83
CA PRO A 60 -19.31 -13.38 13.88
C PRO A 60 -18.34 -12.59 13.00
N ASN A 61 -17.32 -13.28 12.49
CA ASN A 61 -16.30 -12.65 11.64
C ASN A 61 -16.91 -12.11 10.35
N GLU A 62 -17.91 -12.79 9.78
CA GLU A 62 -18.59 -12.41 8.54
C GLU A 62 -19.32 -11.07 8.69
N ILE A 63 -20.02 -10.88 9.81
CA ILE A 63 -20.73 -9.64 10.11
C ILE A 63 -19.74 -8.51 10.37
N THR A 64 -18.65 -8.82 11.11
CA THR A 64 -17.60 -7.84 11.40
C THR A 64 -16.89 -7.38 10.12
N SER A 65 -16.53 -8.30 9.23
CA SER A 65 -15.98 -7.99 7.90
C SER A 65 -16.98 -7.22 7.03
N GLY A 66 -18.28 -7.51 7.14
CA GLY A 66 -19.34 -6.74 6.49
C GLY A 66 -19.36 -5.28 6.95
N ILE A 67 -19.27 -5.05 8.27
CA ILE A 67 -19.17 -3.70 8.84
C ILE A 67 -17.90 -3.00 8.33
N PHE A 68 -16.76 -3.69 8.26
CA PHE A 68 -15.51 -3.13 7.74
C PHE A 68 -15.63 -2.68 6.28
N LEU A 69 -16.39 -3.41 5.47
CA LEU A 69 -16.64 -3.03 4.08
C LEU A 69 -17.52 -1.80 3.94
N HIS A 70 -18.39 -1.52 4.92
CA HIS A 70 -19.17 -0.28 4.97
C HIS A 70 -18.38 0.91 5.55
N PHE A 71 -17.25 0.66 6.18
CA PHE A 71 -16.37 1.70 6.72
C PHE A 71 -15.48 2.34 5.64
N ILE A 72 -15.08 1.57 4.63
CA ILE A 72 -14.28 2.06 3.50
C ILE A 72 -15.19 2.60 2.37
N PRO A 73 -14.67 3.44 1.45
CA PRO A 73 -15.43 3.88 0.29
C PRO A 73 -15.91 2.69 -0.56
N PRO A 74 -17.09 2.78 -1.18
CA PRO A 74 -17.59 1.72 -2.05
C PRO A 74 -16.71 1.58 -3.30
N TYR A 75 -16.43 0.33 -3.68
CA TYR A 75 -15.73 0.04 -4.93
C TYR A 75 -16.48 0.61 -6.15
N PRO A 76 -15.76 1.12 -7.17
CA PRO A 76 -14.32 1.00 -7.40
C PRO A 76 -13.45 2.09 -6.74
N ALA A 77 -14.01 2.96 -5.88
CA ALA A 77 -13.21 3.98 -5.21
C ALA A 77 -12.13 3.35 -4.31
N CYS A 78 -10.91 3.88 -4.38
CA CYS A 78 -9.77 3.40 -3.62
C CYS A 78 -9.77 4.04 -2.22
N PRO A 79 -9.91 3.27 -1.11
CA PRO A 79 -9.67 3.80 0.23
C PRO A 79 -8.23 4.27 0.38
N PRO A 80 -7.95 5.33 1.17
CA PRO A 80 -6.59 5.66 1.51
C PRO A 80 -5.96 4.54 2.36
N LEU A 81 -4.68 4.25 2.13
CA LEU A 81 -3.98 3.20 2.88
C LEU A 81 -3.70 3.61 4.33
N ARG A 82 -3.80 4.90 4.66
CA ARG A 82 -3.71 5.44 6.03
C ARG A 82 -4.79 6.50 6.25
N GLY A 83 -5.18 6.70 7.51
CA GLY A 83 -6.11 7.76 7.90
C GLY A 83 -7.58 7.33 7.94
N ILE A 84 -8.47 8.31 7.73
CA ILE A 84 -9.93 8.10 7.81
C ILE A 84 -10.38 7.19 6.67
N ALA A 85 -11.32 6.29 6.96
CA ALA A 85 -11.83 5.30 6.01
C ALA A 85 -10.75 4.34 5.44
N SER A 86 -9.65 4.16 6.19
CA SER A 86 -8.56 3.28 5.79
C SER A 86 -8.70 1.86 6.37
N PRO A 87 -8.49 0.79 5.57
CA PRO A 87 -8.49 -0.57 6.09
C PRO A 87 -7.40 -0.81 7.14
N THR A 88 -6.28 -0.06 7.11
CA THR A 88 -5.22 -0.18 8.13
C THR A 88 -5.68 0.34 9.49
N SER A 89 -6.51 1.37 9.56
CA SER A 89 -7.07 1.90 10.81
C SER A 89 -7.85 0.82 11.57
N LEU A 90 -8.52 -0.10 10.86
CA LEU A 90 -9.22 -1.24 11.46
C LEU A 90 -8.26 -2.22 12.14
N THR A 91 -7.02 -2.32 11.66
CA THR A 91 -5.98 -3.22 12.20
C THR A 91 -5.35 -2.73 13.50
N HIS A 92 -5.60 -1.47 13.87
CA HIS A 92 -5.03 -0.83 15.07
C HIS A 92 -5.99 -0.78 16.26
N ILE A 93 -7.27 -1.14 16.07
CA ILE A 93 -8.29 -1.03 17.13
C ILE A 93 -8.12 -2.07 18.22
N CYS A 94 -8.09 -3.35 17.86
CA CYS A 94 -7.83 -4.45 18.80
C CYS A 94 -7.30 -5.68 18.05
N ARG A 95 -6.81 -6.68 18.81
CA ARG A 95 -6.27 -7.93 18.23
C ARG A 95 -7.29 -8.66 17.34
N LYS A 96 -8.54 -8.81 17.79
CA LYS A 96 -9.60 -9.49 17.02
C LYS A 96 -9.88 -8.78 15.69
N TRP A 97 -9.97 -7.45 15.69
CA TRP A 97 -10.19 -6.68 14.46
C TRP A 97 -9.02 -6.75 13.51
N ARG A 98 -7.78 -6.73 14.03
CA ARG A 98 -6.57 -6.96 13.23
C ARG A 98 -6.61 -8.30 12.52
N GLU A 99 -6.93 -9.38 13.23
CA GLU A 99 -7.02 -10.72 12.65
C GLU A 99 -8.09 -10.77 11.55
N ILE A 100 -9.30 -10.24 11.81
CA ILE A 100 -10.39 -10.20 10.83
C ILE A 100 -10.02 -9.35 9.60
N ALA A 101 -9.48 -8.14 9.82
CA ALA A 101 -9.13 -7.22 8.75
C ALA A 101 -8.04 -7.81 7.84
N LEU A 102 -6.97 -8.38 8.42
CA LEU A 102 -5.88 -8.99 7.67
C LEU A 102 -6.32 -10.26 6.91
N THR A 103 -7.30 -11.00 7.43
CA THR A 103 -7.86 -12.21 6.79
C THR A 103 -9.05 -11.92 5.88
N SER A 104 -9.38 -10.64 5.63
CA SER A 104 -10.47 -10.23 4.75
C SER A 104 -9.93 -9.66 3.43
N PRO A 105 -9.63 -10.49 2.41
CA PRO A 105 -9.11 -10.02 1.11
C PRO A 105 -9.93 -8.90 0.50
N ARG A 106 -11.24 -8.91 0.73
CA ARG A 106 -12.16 -7.90 0.20
C ARG A 106 -11.83 -6.47 0.64
N LEU A 107 -11.13 -6.25 1.75
CA LEU A 107 -10.73 -4.91 2.21
C LEU A 107 -9.48 -4.37 1.49
N TRP A 108 -8.67 -5.26 0.92
CA TRP A 108 -7.37 -4.96 0.34
C TRP A 108 -7.38 -5.00 -1.20
N ARG A 109 -8.57 -5.15 -1.80
CA ARG A 109 -8.76 -5.20 -3.27
C ARG A 109 -8.49 -3.87 -3.94
N ALA A 110 -8.71 -2.76 -3.24
CA ALA A 110 -8.33 -1.44 -3.72
C ALA A 110 -7.80 -0.61 -2.57
N PHE A 111 -6.84 0.27 -2.88
CA PHE A 111 -6.36 1.31 -1.98
C PHE A 111 -5.54 2.35 -2.76
N CYS A 112 -5.37 3.53 -2.17
CA CYS A 112 -4.44 4.55 -2.63
C CYS A 112 -3.38 4.85 -1.56
N THR A 113 -2.11 4.95 -1.96
CA THR A 113 -1.06 5.56 -1.14
C THR A 113 -1.09 7.05 -1.48
N GLY A 114 -1.39 7.92 -0.50
CA GLY A 114 -1.23 9.37 -0.71
C GLY A 114 0.24 9.78 -0.52
N TYR A 115 0.56 11.03 -0.85
CA TYR A 115 1.87 11.73 -0.74
C TYR A 115 2.64 11.66 0.60
N THR A 116 2.25 10.82 1.55
CA THR A 116 2.90 10.67 2.88
C THR A 116 3.36 9.24 3.15
N ALA A 117 3.45 8.39 2.13
CA ALA A 117 3.66 6.95 2.29
C ALA A 117 5.13 6.49 2.32
N HIS A 118 6.08 7.28 2.85
CA HIS A 118 7.52 6.94 2.86
C HIS A 118 7.94 5.69 3.66
N HIS A 119 7.03 4.89 4.22
CA HIS A 119 7.38 3.67 4.96
C HIS A 119 6.28 2.61 4.86
N LEU A 120 6.13 2.02 3.68
CA LEU A 120 5.29 0.83 3.51
C LEU A 120 6.14 -0.43 3.65
N ALA A 121 5.92 -1.18 4.73
CA ALA A 121 6.16 -2.62 4.72
C ALA A 121 4.84 -3.28 4.29
N PRO A 122 4.71 -3.72 3.03
CA PRO A 122 3.52 -4.47 2.62
C PRO A 122 3.48 -5.79 3.39
N SER A 123 2.27 -6.26 3.70
CA SER A 123 2.07 -7.64 4.12
C SER A 123 2.56 -8.58 2.99
N PRO A 124 3.28 -9.67 3.30
CA PRO A 124 3.89 -10.59 2.32
C PRO A 124 2.89 -11.36 1.41
N HIS A 125 1.58 -11.10 1.54
CA HIS A 125 0.51 -11.72 0.75
C HIS A 125 -0.38 -10.71 -0.01
N ALA A 126 0.00 -9.44 -0.09
CA ALA A 126 -0.86 -8.40 -0.63
C ALA A 126 -1.15 -8.49 -2.16
N PRO A 127 -0.19 -8.73 -3.07
CA PRO A 127 -0.40 -8.44 -4.50
C PRO A 127 -1.42 -9.35 -5.21
N ILE A 128 -1.72 -10.53 -4.67
CA ILE A 128 -2.65 -11.49 -5.29
C ILE A 128 -4.12 -11.06 -5.25
N TYR A 129 -4.47 -10.11 -4.37
CA TYR A 129 -5.86 -9.66 -4.18
C TYR A 129 -6.15 -8.30 -4.81
N TRP A 130 -5.14 -7.63 -5.35
CA TRP A 130 -5.26 -6.28 -5.89
C TRP A 130 -6.11 -6.28 -7.15
N GLN A 131 -7.06 -5.33 -7.23
CA GLN A 131 -7.93 -5.11 -8.38
C GLN A 131 -7.83 -3.66 -8.88
N HIS A 132 -7.89 -2.68 -7.97
CA HIS A 132 -7.77 -1.26 -8.31
C HIS A 132 -6.76 -0.60 -7.39
N VAL A 133 -5.56 -0.30 -7.87
CA VAL A 133 -4.51 0.21 -6.99
C VAL A 133 -4.00 1.53 -7.53
N GLN A 134 -3.86 2.49 -6.62
CA GLN A 134 -3.19 3.75 -6.87
C GLN A 134 -1.97 3.84 -5.96
N LEU A 135 -0.79 3.87 -6.55
CA LEU A 135 0.47 3.96 -5.83
C LEU A 135 1.17 5.25 -6.22
N ASP A 136 1.35 6.08 -5.23
CA ASP A 136 2.38 7.09 -5.16
C ASP A 136 3.64 6.43 -4.58
N LEU A 137 4.67 6.31 -5.42
CA LEU A 137 5.89 5.55 -5.18
C LEU A 137 7.10 6.48 -5.19
N ALA A 138 7.90 6.41 -4.12
CA ALA A 138 9.29 6.85 -4.20
C ALA A 138 10.14 5.83 -4.99
N ALA A 139 11.30 6.25 -5.48
CA ALA A 139 12.20 5.41 -6.29
C ALA A 139 12.52 4.03 -5.66
N ASP A 140 12.59 3.98 -4.32
CA ASP A 140 12.90 2.77 -3.54
C ASP A 140 11.69 1.82 -3.35
N ASP A 141 10.47 2.30 -3.56
CA ASP A 141 9.22 1.57 -3.30
C ASP A 141 8.72 0.78 -4.52
N VAL A 142 9.43 0.81 -5.65
CA VAL A 142 9.06 0.07 -6.88
C VAL A 142 9.02 -1.44 -6.65
N ALA A 143 9.69 -1.95 -5.62
CA ALA A 143 9.58 -3.35 -5.23
C ALA A 143 8.16 -3.78 -4.81
N LEU A 144 7.28 -2.84 -4.41
CA LEU A 144 5.90 -3.11 -4.03
C LEU A 144 5.08 -3.74 -5.17
N ILE A 145 5.44 -3.41 -6.41
CA ILE A 145 4.76 -3.95 -7.59
C ILE A 145 5.42 -5.19 -8.16
N ASN A 146 6.50 -5.69 -7.56
CA ASN A 146 7.15 -6.90 -8.04
C ASN A 146 6.31 -8.16 -7.74
N GLY A 147 6.08 -8.97 -8.78
CA GLY A 147 5.40 -10.26 -8.68
C GLY A 147 4.04 -10.32 -9.37
N PRO A 148 3.42 -11.51 -9.43
CA PRO A 148 2.19 -11.72 -10.17
C PRO A 148 0.99 -11.08 -9.47
N MET A 149 0.24 -10.26 -10.21
CA MET A 149 -1.02 -9.64 -9.80
C MET A 149 -2.16 -10.10 -10.71
N PRO A 150 -2.60 -11.37 -10.58
CA PRO A 150 -3.52 -11.99 -11.53
C PRO A 150 -4.92 -11.36 -11.56
N LEU A 151 -5.27 -10.58 -10.53
CA LEU A 151 -6.59 -9.95 -10.38
C LEU A 151 -6.58 -8.44 -10.67
N LEU A 152 -5.43 -7.84 -10.99
CA LEU A 152 -5.33 -6.40 -11.17
C LEU A 152 -6.05 -5.97 -12.45
N GLU A 153 -7.02 -5.07 -12.31
CA GLU A 153 -7.86 -4.54 -13.39
C GLU A 153 -7.53 -3.08 -13.70
N SER A 154 -7.18 -2.30 -12.66
CA SER A 154 -6.77 -0.90 -12.77
C SER A 154 -5.50 -0.63 -11.96
N LEU A 155 -4.53 0.03 -12.58
CA LEU A 155 -3.28 0.46 -11.96
C LEU A 155 -3.05 1.95 -12.22
N CYS A 156 -2.80 2.71 -11.17
CA CYS A 156 -2.41 4.10 -11.22
C CYS A 156 -1.05 4.22 -10.53
N LEU A 157 -0.02 4.67 -11.24
CA LEU A 157 1.32 4.86 -10.69
C LEU A 157 1.73 6.31 -10.85
N ASP A 158 2.10 6.92 -9.73
CA ASP A 158 2.73 8.23 -9.63
C ASP A 158 4.13 8.01 -9.06
N VAL A 159 5.17 8.35 -9.81
CA VAL A 159 6.57 8.09 -9.42
C VAL A 159 7.35 9.40 -9.49
N ASP A 160 8.01 9.72 -8.38
CA ASP A 160 8.85 10.90 -8.24
C ASP A 160 10.21 10.67 -8.94
N PHE A 161 10.36 11.31 -10.12
CA PHE A 161 11.52 11.58 -10.99
C PHE A 161 12.77 10.65 -11.11
N ASP A 162 12.82 9.46 -10.51
CA ASP A 162 13.96 8.54 -10.68
C ASP A 162 13.56 7.24 -11.40
N TYR A 163 14.35 6.90 -12.43
CA TYR A 163 14.11 5.86 -13.45
C TYR A 163 14.25 4.41 -12.94
N THR A 164 13.56 4.02 -11.88
CA THR A 164 13.52 2.62 -11.43
C THR A 164 12.35 1.88 -12.08
N HIS A 165 12.67 0.90 -12.93
CA HIS A 165 11.66 0.04 -13.54
C HIS A 165 11.32 -1.13 -12.64
N PRO A 166 10.03 -1.48 -12.49
CA PRO A 166 9.63 -2.68 -11.78
C PRO A 166 10.15 -3.92 -12.48
N ALA A 167 10.59 -4.90 -11.69
CA ALA A 167 10.99 -6.23 -12.16
C ALA A 167 9.74 -7.09 -12.43
N THR A 168 8.82 -6.56 -13.24
CA THR A 168 7.57 -7.19 -13.62
C THR A 168 7.49 -7.34 -15.13
N THR A 169 6.62 -8.24 -15.57
CA THR A 169 6.38 -8.51 -16.97
C THR A 169 4.90 -8.38 -17.29
N ALA A 170 4.58 -8.18 -18.57
CA ALA A 170 3.20 -8.13 -19.05
C ALA A 170 2.36 -9.35 -18.61
N ARG A 171 2.99 -10.50 -18.39
CA ARG A 171 2.33 -11.75 -17.95
C ARG A 171 1.84 -11.71 -16.51
N ASP A 172 2.38 -10.82 -15.70
CA ASP A 172 2.01 -10.67 -14.30
C ASP A 172 0.63 -10.01 -14.12
N PHE A 173 0.09 -9.41 -15.19
CA PHE A 173 -1.13 -8.60 -15.17
C PHE A 173 -2.20 -9.04 -16.19
N PRO A 174 -2.67 -10.30 -16.18
CA PRO A 174 -3.57 -10.85 -17.21
C PRO A 174 -4.94 -10.17 -17.29
N ARG A 175 -5.36 -9.47 -16.24
CA ARG A 175 -6.68 -8.80 -16.15
C ARG A 175 -6.61 -7.28 -16.28
N LEU A 176 -5.41 -6.71 -16.47
CA LEU A 176 -5.24 -5.27 -16.47
C LEU A 176 -5.91 -4.66 -17.71
N ARG A 177 -6.77 -3.67 -17.49
CA ARG A 177 -7.54 -2.98 -18.55
C ARG A 177 -7.39 -1.47 -18.50
N SER A 178 -7.06 -0.92 -17.34
CA SER A 178 -6.90 0.52 -17.12
C SER A 178 -5.54 0.80 -16.50
N VAL A 179 -4.77 1.70 -17.11
CA VAL A 179 -3.50 2.17 -16.55
C VAL A 179 -3.44 3.68 -16.60
N ALA A 180 -2.99 4.29 -15.51
CA ALA A 180 -2.58 5.68 -15.46
C ALA A 180 -1.13 5.76 -14.98
N LEU A 181 -0.27 6.40 -15.76
CA LEU A 181 1.14 6.62 -15.46
C LEU A 181 1.37 8.13 -15.35
N TYR A 182 1.85 8.56 -14.20
CA TYR A 182 2.24 9.93 -13.90
C TYR A 182 3.76 9.96 -13.69
N GLY A 183 4.42 10.96 -14.28
CA GLY A 183 5.88 11.10 -14.26
C GLY A 183 6.61 10.25 -15.30
N GLY A 184 7.94 10.14 -15.17
CA GLY A 184 8.86 9.56 -16.17
C GLY A 184 8.80 8.03 -16.36
N ILE A 185 7.70 7.36 -16.06
CA ILE A 185 7.58 5.90 -16.10
C ILE A 185 7.42 5.40 -17.54
N HIS A 186 8.33 4.53 -17.99
CA HIS A 186 8.16 3.80 -19.24
C HIS A 186 7.18 2.64 -19.08
N GLY A 187 6.20 2.52 -19.99
CA GLY A 187 5.17 1.47 -19.93
C GLY A 187 5.53 0.13 -20.57
N ASN A 188 6.81 -0.12 -20.91
CA ASN A 188 7.22 -1.31 -21.69
C ASN A 188 6.98 -2.65 -20.98
N TRP A 189 6.81 -2.63 -19.66
CA TRP A 189 6.55 -3.82 -18.83
C TRP A 189 5.05 -4.14 -18.73
N LEU A 190 4.18 -3.27 -19.25
CA LEU A 190 2.73 -3.43 -19.20
C LEU A 190 2.21 -4.29 -20.38
N PRO A 191 1.08 -5.00 -20.19
CA PRO A 191 0.40 -5.72 -21.27
C PRO A 191 -0.42 -4.75 -22.14
N ILE A 192 0.27 -3.90 -22.92
CA ILE A 192 -0.33 -2.78 -23.66
C ILE A 192 -1.48 -3.20 -24.59
N SER A 193 -1.34 -4.34 -25.27
CA SER A 193 -2.32 -4.81 -26.26
C SER A 193 -3.71 -5.14 -25.71
N GLN A 194 -3.86 -5.39 -24.40
CA GLN A 194 -5.16 -5.65 -23.76
C GLN A 194 -5.73 -4.42 -23.02
N LEU A 195 -5.00 -3.31 -22.98
CA LEU A 195 -5.47 -2.10 -22.32
C LEU A 195 -6.61 -1.45 -23.10
N THR A 196 -7.60 -0.97 -22.35
CA THR A 196 -8.79 -0.25 -22.87
C THR A 196 -8.80 1.21 -22.45
N SER A 197 -8.07 1.56 -21.39
CA SER A 197 -7.95 2.91 -20.86
C SER A 197 -6.50 3.18 -20.51
N LEU A 198 -5.93 4.25 -21.04
CA LEU A 198 -4.55 4.66 -20.80
C LEU A 198 -4.49 6.15 -20.49
N THR A 199 -3.76 6.52 -19.46
CA THR A 199 -3.51 7.91 -19.07
C THR A 199 -2.01 8.10 -18.91
N PHE A 200 -1.49 9.13 -19.55
CA PHE A 200 -0.14 9.63 -19.38
C PHE A 200 -0.20 11.05 -18.85
N GLN A 201 0.61 11.35 -17.84
CA GLN A 201 0.82 12.69 -17.34
C GLN A 201 2.31 12.97 -17.13
N ASP A 202 2.78 14.17 -17.51
CA ASP A 202 4.16 14.63 -17.29
C ASP A 202 5.21 13.69 -17.93
N VAL A 203 4.91 13.13 -19.11
CA VAL A 203 5.78 12.18 -19.81
C VAL A 203 6.59 12.91 -20.89
N GLU A 204 7.84 13.21 -20.57
CA GLU A 204 8.81 13.75 -21.52
C GLU A 204 9.97 12.76 -21.76
N PRO A 205 10.57 12.69 -22.96
CA PRO A 205 10.03 13.09 -24.27
C PRO A 205 9.09 12.07 -24.96
N THR A 206 8.47 12.53 -26.05
CA THR A 206 7.53 11.83 -26.97
C THR A 206 7.93 10.41 -27.39
N ASN A 207 9.24 10.12 -27.44
CA ASN A 207 9.78 8.82 -27.84
C ASN A 207 9.37 7.68 -26.90
N TYR A 208 8.91 7.96 -25.69
CA TYR A 208 8.57 6.93 -24.71
C TYR A 208 7.14 6.39 -24.82
N TYR A 209 6.15 7.24 -25.11
CA TYR A 209 4.76 6.81 -25.16
C TYR A 209 4.29 6.41 -26.57
N LEU A 210 4.95 6.89 -27.63
CA LEU A 210 4.56 6.53 -29.01
C LEU A 210 4.62 5.01 -29.31
N PRO A 211 5.68 4.26 -28.95
CA PRO A 211 5.70 2.82 -29.16
C PRO A 211 4.57 2.11 -28.42
N ILE A 212 4.25 2.60 -27.21
CA ILE A 212 3.14 2.09 -26.41
C ILE A 212 1.81 2.31 -27.13
N LEU A 213 1.56 3.50 -27.66
CA LEU A 213 0.32 3.77 -28.38
C LEU A 213 0.19 2.94 -29.67
N GLN A 214 1.30 2.58 -30.32
CA GLN A 214 1.29 1.69 -31.49
C GLN A 214 0.87 0.26 -31.15
N GLU A 215 1.17 -0.22 -29.95
CA GLU A 215 0.79 -1.55 -29.47
C GLU A 215 -0.64 -1.60 -28.87
N ALA A 216 -1.22 -0.44 -28.54
CA ALA A 216 -2.50 -0.30 -27.84
C ALA A 216 -3.73 -0.48 -28.76
N VAL A 217 -3.85 -1.63 -29.40
CA VAL A 217 -4.88 -1.91 -30.42
C VAL A 217 -6.32 -1.91 -29.91
N ASN A 218 -6.52 -2.15 -28.60
CA ASN A 218 -7.83 -2.22 -27.95
C ASN A 218 -8.19 -0.96 -27.17
N LEU A 219 -7.43 0.13 -27.37
CA LEU A 219 -7.58 1.34 -26.57
C LEU A 219 -8.88 2.07 -26.93
N VAL A 220 -9.72 2.29 -25.92
CA VAL A 220 -11.02 2.98 -26.03
C VAL A 220 -10.91 4.39 -25.46
N ARG A 221 -10.13 4.59 -24.40
CA ARG A 221 -9.90 5.88 -23.75
C ARG A 221 -8.42 6.20 -23.65
N LEU A 222 -8.03 7.37 -24.13
CA LEU A 222 -6.67 7.90 -24.04
C LEU A 222 -6.70 9.30 -23.44
N HIS A 223 -5.93 9.51 -22.39
CA HIS A 223 -5.73 10.81 -21.76
C HIS A 223 -4.23 11.14 -21.81
N LEU A 224 -3.88 12.27 -22.45
CA LEU A 224 -2.53 12.83 -22.46
C LEU A 224 -2.61 14.18 -21.75
N ILE A 225 -1.94 14.29 -20.62
CA ILE A 225 -1.93 15.47 -19.77
C ILE A 225 -0.48 15.94 -19.68
N ASP A 226 -0.21 17.20 -19.99
CA ASP A 226 1.12 17.79 -19.86
C ASP A 226 2.24 16.94 -20.51
N CYS A 227 1.92 16.35 -21.66
CA CYS A 227 2.88 15.57 -22.44
C CYS A 227 3.46 16.48 -23.52
N ASP A 228 4.79 16.46 -23.67
CA ASP A 228 5.43 17.11 -24.83
C ASP A 228 4.85 16.53 -26.12
N THR A 229 4.39 17.42 -26.99
CA THR A 229 3.77 17.08 -28.29
C THR A 229 4.66 17.43 -29.46
N ASP A 230 5.95 17.72 -29.24
CA ASP A 230 7.00 17.79 -30.26
C ASP A 230 7.21 16.39 -30.84
N VAL A 231 6.22 15.98 -31.62
CA VAL A 231 6.15 14.72 -32.31
C VAL A 231 6.71 14.97 -33.70
N PRO A 232 7.75 14.24 -34.12
CA PRO A 232 8.22 14.37 -35.49
C PRO A 232 7.04 14.13 -36.44
N PRO A 233 6.83 14.98 -37.46
CA PRO A 233 5.58 15.13 -38.22
C PRO A 233 5.12 13.92 -39.05
N GLN A 234 5.69 12.73 -38.83
CA GLN A 234 5.46 11.52 -39.63
C GLN A 234 4.98 10.31 -38.81
N THR A 235 4.68 10.47 -37.52
CA THR A 235 4.24 9.34 -36.69
C THR A 235 2.73 9.20 -36.69
N ASN A 236 2.18 8.40 -37.61
CA ASN A 236 0.75 8.06 -37.62
C ASN A 236 0.48 6.90 -36.66
N VAL A 237 -0.21 7.18 -35.55
CA VAL A 237 -0.74 6.14 -34.66
C VAL A 237 -2.21 5.91 -35.00
N LYS A 238 -2.58 4.65 -35.26
CA LYS A 238 -3.95 4.27 -35.63
C LYS A 238 -4.63 3.57 -34.47
N LEU A 239 -5.54 4.27 -33.80
CA LEU A 239 -6.32 3.76 -32.68
C LEU A 239 -7.76 3.53 -33.15
N ASP A 240 -8.00 2.40 -33.82
CA ASP A 240 -9.29 2.09 -34.47
C ASP A 240 -10.47 2.00 -33.48
N GLN A 241 -10.22 1.70 -32.20
CA GLN A 241 -11.25 1.51 -31.16
C GLN A 241 -11.45 2.74 -30.26
N LEU A 242 -10.70 3.82 -30.52
CA LEU A 242 -10.69 4.99 -29.63
C LEU A 242 -12.02 5.73 -29.68
N GLN A 243 -12.66 5.87 -28.53
CA GLN A 243 -13.91 6.60 -28.34
C GLN A 243 -13.70 7.92 -27.61
N THR A 244 -12.68 8.00 -26.76
CA THR A 244 -12.41 9.19 -25.94
C THR A 244 -10.93 9.54 -26.03
N LEU A 245 -10.64 10.75 -26.49
CA LEU A 245 -9.31 11.35 -26.47
C LEU A 245 -9.38 12.64 -25.66
N VAL A 246 -8.59 12.73 -24.60
CA VAL A 246 -8.44 13.94 -23.78
C VAL A 246 -7.00 14.41 -23.91
N LEU A 247 -6.84 15.65 -24.37
CA LEU A 247 -5.55 16.33 -24.46
C LEU A 247 -5.60 17.55 -23.55
N VAL A 248 -4.76 17.57 -22.51
CA VAL A 248 -4.59 18.71 -21.61
C VAL A 248 -3.15 19.19 -21.75
N ARG A 249 -2.96 20.44 -22.17
CA ARG A 249 -1.62 21.05 -22.28
C ARG A 249 -1.38 21.96 -21.07
N PRO A 250 -0.14 22.14 -20.63
CA PRO A 250 0.19 23.11 -19.59
C PRO A 250 -0.15 24.51 -20.10
N TYR A 251 -0.58 25.37 -19.17
CA TYR A 251 -0.80 26.78 -19.43
C TYR A 251 0.57 27.48 -19.49
N GLU A 252 1.26 27.42 -20.63
CA GLU A 252 2.29 28.40 -21.01
C GLU A 252 2.56 28.36 -22.52
N ASP A 253 2.73 29.55 -23.09
CA ASP A 253 2.87 29.87 -24.51
C ASP A 253 3.91 28.99 -25.24
N VAL A 254 3.63 28.62 -26.50
CA VAL A 254 4.40 28.98 -27.72
C VAL A 254 3.95 28.07 -28.89
N GLU A 255 3.85 28.69 -30.05
CA GLU A 255 3.56 28.12 -31.37
C GLU A 255 4.32 26.81 -31.67
N GLY A 256 3.63 25.87 -32.34
CA GLY A 256 4.28 25.18 -33.45
C GLY A 256 4.62 23.68 -33.36
N ALA A 257 3.77 22.83 -32.77
CA ALA A 257 3.70 21.42 -33.20
C ALA A 257 2.29 20.87 -33.00
N ALA A 258 1.65 20.43 -34.08
CA ALA A 258 0.36 19.76 -34.05
C ALA A 258 0.58 18.27 -34.30
N CYS A 259 0.57 17.48 -33.23
CA CYS A 259 0.51 16.04 -33.35
C CYS A 259 -0.87 15.64 -33.94
N GLN A 260 -0.89 15.03 -35.13
CA GLN A 260 -2.12 14.53 -35.73
C GLN A 260 -2.39 13.10 -35.25
N ILE A 261 -3.17 12.94 -34.19
CA ILE A 261 -3.78 11.66 -33.85
C ILE A 261 -4.97 11.45 -34.80
N VAL A 262 -4.78 10.62 -35.83
CA VAL A 262 -5.81 10.35 -36.83
C VAL A 262 -6.86 9.40 -36.26
N MET A 263 -7.97 9.97 -35.80
CA MET A 263 -9.17 9.21 -35.45
C MET A 263 -9.92 8.81 -36.71
N LYS A 264 -10.35 7.55 -36.82
CA LYS A 264 -11.42 7.22 -37.77
C LYS A 264 -12.74 7.76 -37.20
N PRO A 265 -13.61 8.36 -38.04
CA PRO A 265 -14.96 8.68 -37.58
C PRO A 265 -15.65 7.38 -37.16
N ALA A 266 -16.17 7.35 -35.94
CA ALA A 266 -17.10 6.31 -35.51
C ALA A 266 -18.27 6.30 -36.51
N LEU A 267 -18.49 5.16 -37.15
CA LEU A 267 -19.68 4.93 -37.96
C LEU A 267 -20.89 5.19 -37.04
N ALA A 268 -21.66 6.23 -37.38
CA ALA A 268 -22.94 6.50 -36.77
C ALA A 268 -23.92 5.42 -37.23
N ASP A 269 -24.35 4.58 -36.28
CA ASP A 269 -25.59 3.80 -36.38
C ASP A 269 -26.68 4.47 -35.53
#